data_AF-A0A954KWQ1-F1
#
_entry.id   AF-A0A954KWQ1-F1
#
_cell.length_a   1.000
_cell.length_b   1.000
_cell.length_c   1.000
_cell.angle_alpha   90.00
_cell.angle_beta   90.00
_cell.angle_gamma   90.00
#
_symmetry.space_group_name_H-M   'P 1'
#
loop_
_entity.id
_entity.type
_entity.pdbx_description
1 polymer ?
#
loop_
_entity_poly.entity_id
_entity_poly.type
_entity_poly.pdbx_seq_one_letter_code
_entity_poly.pdbx_strand_id
1 'polypeptide(L)' 'SGEMEFEIEGVVHHPVPGEELFIPARAVHSARNIGNETARWLFGYHQET' A
#
# COMPACT_ATOMS: atom_id res chain seq x y z
N SER A 1 -0.53 9.09 7.50
CA SER A 1 -1.96 9.32 7.76
C SER A 1 -2.68 9.55 6.45
N GLY A 2 -3.98 9.29 6.39
CA GLY A 2 -4.80 9.34 5.18
C GLY A 2 -5.38 7.97 4.82
N GLU A 3 -6.50 7.97 4.11
CA GLU A 3 -7.24 6.78 3.70
C GLU A 3 -6.67 6.27 2.36
N MET A 4 -6.26 5.01 2.34
CA MET A 4 -5.72 4.38 1.14
C MET A 4 -6.43 3.09 0.80
N GLU A 5 -6.46 2.83 -0.49
CA GLU A 5 -6.74 1.54 -1.09
C GLU A 5 -5.45 0.98 -1.70
N PHE A 6 -5.16 -0.29 -1.39
CA PHE A 6 -4.12 -1.05 -2.08
C PHE A 6 -4.78 -2.24 -2.77
N GLU A 7 -4.50 -2.41 -4.05
CA GLU A 7 -4.84 -3.64 -4.77
C GLU A 7 -3.57 -4.45 -4.98
N ILE A 8 -3.55 -5.72 -4.59
CA ILE A 8 -2.42 -6.63 -4.74
C ILE A 8 -2.97 -7.94 -5.30
N GLU A 9 -2.52 -8.35 -6.50
CA GLU A 9 -3.01 -9.58 -7.18
C GLU A 9 -4.55 -9.65 -7.28
N GLY A 10 -5.20 -8.50 -7.53
CA GLY A 10 -6.65 -8.39 -7.62
C GLY A 10 -7.39 -8.35 -6.28
N VAL A 11 -6.69 -8.39 -5.15
CA VAL A 11 -7.28 -8.29 -3.80
C VAL A 11 -7.14 -6.87 -3.29
N VAL A 12 -8.26 -6.29 -2.85
CA VAL A 12 -8.34 -4.91 -2.35
C VAL A 12 -8.18 -4.89 -0.82
N HIS A 13 -7.37 -3.95 -0.34
CA HIS A 13 -7.06 -3.72 1.07
C HIS A 13 -7.25 -2.24 1.44
N HIS A 14 -7.82 -1.99 2.61
CA HIS A 14 -7.98 -0.65 3.21
C HIS A 14 -7.32 -0.58 4.59
N PRO A 15 -5.98 -0.61 4.64
CA PRO A 15 -5.22 -0.63 5.90
C PRO A 15 -5.44 0.65 6.72
N VAL A 16 -5.58 0.48 8.04
CA VAL A 16 -5.68 1.63 8.97
C VAL A 16 -4.28 2.12 9.38
N PRO A 17 -4.14 3.37 9.87
CA PRO A 17 -2.84 3.88 10.30
C PRO A 17 -2.17 2.98 11.35
N GLY A 18 -0.96 2.53 11.06
CA GLY A 18 -0.18 1.60 11.89
C GLY A 18 -0.18 0.16 11.40
N GLU A 19 -1.04 -0.19 10.44
CA GLU A 19 -0.97 -1.48 9.75
C GLU A 19 0.06 -1.46 8.62
N GLU A 20 0.65 -2.63 8.38
CA GLU A 20 1.61 -2.87 7.31
C GLU A 20 1.03 -3.83 6.27
N LEU A 21 1.37 -3.60 5.01
CA LEU A 21 1.07 -4.51 3.91
C LEU A 21 2.37 -5.01 3.29
N PHE A 22 2.47 -6.32 3.10
CA PHE A 22 3.55 -6.93 2.34
C PHE A 22 3.12 -7.12 0.89
N ILE A 23 3.84 -6.50 -0.04
CA ILE A 23 3.67 -6.68 -1.49
C ILE A 23 4.75 -7.65 -1.96
N PRO A 24 4.39 -8.88 -2.40
CA PRO A 24 5.37 -9.83 -2.91
C PRO A 24 6.14 -9.28 -4.12
N ALA A 25 7.38 -9.71 -4.29
CA ALA A 25 8.17 -9.33 -5.45
C ALA A 25 7.42 -9.69 -6.74
N ARG A 26 7.35 -8.74 -7.67
CA ARG A 26 6.69 -8.85 -8.98
C ARG A 26 5.16 -8.98 -8.93
N ALA A 27 4.53 -8.90 -7.75
CA ALA A 27 3.07 -8.85 -7.67
C ALA A 27 2.53 -7.61 -8.41
N VAL A 28 1.49 -7.77 -9.22
CA VAL A 28 0.80 -6.62 -9.82
C VAL A 28 0.04 -5.90 -8.71
N HIS A 29 0.32 -4.61 -8.54
CA HIS A 29 -0.28 -3.83 -7.48
C HIS A 29 -0.53 -2.38 -7.87
N SER A 30 -1.47 -1.75 -7.18
CA SER A 30 -1.72 -0.31 -7.24
C SER A 30 -1.96 0.26 -5.84
N ALA A 31 -1.69 1.56 -5.68
CA ALA A 31 -1.98 2.30 -4.46
C ALA A 31 -2.79 3.54 -4.84
N ARG A 32 -3.93 3.74 -4.18
CA ARG A 32 -4.84 4.84 -4.46
C ARG A 32 -5.20 5.56 -3.17
N ASN A 33 -5.04 6.88 -3.18
CA ASN A 33 -5.64 7.73 -2.16
C ASN A 33 -7.14 7.82 -2.41
N ILE A 34 -7.94 7.37 -1.45
CA ILE A 34 -9.40 7.39 -1.50
C ILE A 34 -10.01 8.43 -0.55
N GLY A 35 -9.18 9.09 0.26
CA GLY A 35 -9.60 10.15 1.16
C GLY A 35 -9.57 11.54 0.50
N ASN A 36 -10.04 12.54 1.25
CA ASN A 36 -10.12 13.94 0.81
C ASN A 36 -8.87 14.77 1.14
N GLU A 37 -7.86 14.16 1.74
CA GLU A 37 -6.61 14.80 2.13
C GLU A 37 -5.41 14.07 1.53
N THR A 38 -4.25 14.71 1.51
CA THR A 38 -3.00 14.06 1.07
C THR A 38 -2.61 12.94 2.03
N ALA A 39 -2.62 11.70 1.54
CA ALA A 39 -2.11 10.55 2.29
C ALA A 39 -0.57 10.49 2.29
N ARG A 40 0.02 10.08 3.41
CA ARG A 40 1.47 9.81 3.55
C ARG A 40 1.72 8.39 4.03
N TRP A 41 2.57 7.68 3.29
CA TRP A 41 2.92 6.27 3.48
C TRP A 41 4.43 6.09 3.51
N LEU A 42 4.89 5.25 4.44
CA LEU A 42 6.26 4.78 4.48
C LEU A 42 6.32 3.47 3.68
N PHE A 43 7.39 3.30 2.91
CA PHE A 43 7.60 2.10 2.11
C PHE A 43 9.09 1.74 2.08
N GLY A 44 9.37 0.48 1.81
CA GLY A 44 10.71 -0.03 1.63
C GLY A 44 10.72 -1.21 0.68
N TYR A 45 11.85 -1.42 0.02
CA TYR A 45 12.11 -2.60 -0.80
C TYR A 45 13.24 -3.39 -0.17
N HIS A 46 13.09 -4.71 -0.11
CA HIS A 46 14.22 -5.56 0.17
C HIS A 46 15.15 -5.52 -1.04
N GLN A 47 16.38 -5.05 -0.86
CA GLN A 47 17.41 -5.11 -1.89
C GLN A 47 18.13 -6.44 -1.73
N GLU A 48 18.04 -7.33 -2.72
CA GLU A 48 18.95 -8.47 -2.80
C GLU A 48 20.33 -7.93 -3.21
N THR A 49 21.30 -8.03 -2.31
CA THR A 49 22.74 -7.80 -2.57
C THR A 49 23.40 -8.98 -3.23
#